data_AF-A0A1S1L404-F1
#
_entry.id   AF-A0A1S1L404-F1
#
_cell.length_a   1.000
_cell.length_b   1.000
_cell.length_c   1.000
_cell.angle_alpha   90.00
_cell.angle_beta   90.00
_cell.angle_gamma   90.00
#
_symmetry.space_group_name_H-M   'P 1'
#
loop_
_entity.id
_entity.type
_entity.pdbx_description
1 polymer ?
#
loop_
_entity_poly.entity_id
_entity_poly.type
_entity_poly.pdbx_seq_one_letter_code
_entity_poly.pdbx_strand_id
1 'polypeptide(L)'
;MKLTHEGARLLPLAQEVIEKFDRMPDEISKGPLPIRKIRCGIPPWLPPVLQAKLTGFGESNTEKFKLTQAPLVSADIIDGILHERLDFGFVRPNSQATVLSYTTVWKERIGAVLSREQFASRESIAVAELLALDYIGDRRDSDTEYRRDVETELDKHGQLKRAEFTLGDGARVKQGIAAGEAFNLAPMPSPGEPNTLEYDEFVLVPISDLRFRLLTCLAYRDDTAGRDRGLQDVLDTIILLFRE
;
A
#
# COMPACT_ATOMS: atom_id res chain seq x y z
N MET A 1 -47.85 -50.50 1.25
CA MET A 1 -48.17 -49.29 2.04
C MET A 1 -48.21 -48.09 1.11
N LYS A 2 -49.16 -47.17 1.28
CA LYS A 2 -49.28 -45.92 0.49
C LYS A 2 -48.87 -44.75 1.37
N LEU A 3 -48.04 -43.84 0.86
CA LEU A 3 -47.61 -42.65 1.61
C LEU A 3 -48.82 -41.75 1.90
N THR A 4 -48.83 -41.14 3.08
CA THR A 4 -49.75 -40.05 3.40
C THR A 4 -49.36 -38.79 2.62
N HIS A 5 -50.26 -37.81 2.53
CA HIS A 5 -49.98 -36.54 1.84
C HIS A 5 -48.72 -35.84 2.38
N GLU A 6 -48.57 -35.80 3.71
CA GLU A 6 -47.37 -35.23 4.34
C GLU A 6 -46.12 -36.10 4.12
N GLY A 7 -46.27 -37.43 4.10
CA GLY A 7 -45.17 -38.35 3.77
C GLY A 7 -44.64 -38.14 2.34
N ALA A 8 -45.53 -37.86 1.38
CA ALA A 8 -45.15 -37.56 0.00
C ALA A 8 -44.42 -36.21 -0.14
N ARG A 9 -44.73 -35.22 0.73
CA ARG A 9 -44.05 -33.92 0.77
C ARG A 9 -42.68 -33.99 1.44
N LEU A 10 -42.54 -34.81 2.48
CA LEU A 10 -41.28 -34.95 3.24
C LEU A 10 -40.24 -35.83 2.52
N LEU A 11 -40.69 -36.83 1.76
CA LEU A 11 -39.83 -37.78 1.08
C LEU A 11 -38.70 -37.15 0.23
N PRO A 12 -38.94 -36.15 -0.65
CA PRO A 12 -37.87 -35.55 -1.44
C PRO A 12 -36.84 -34.79 -0.58
N LEU A 13 -37.27 -34.17 0.52
CA LEU A 13 -36.35 -33.49 1.46
C LEU A 13 -35.48 -34.50 2.21
N ALA A 14 -36.06 -35.63 2.64
CA ALA A 14 -35.32 -36.70 3.28
C ALA A 14 -34.32 -37.36 2.32
N GLN A 15 -34.71 -37.55 1.05
CA GLN A 15 -33.82 -38.05 0.00
C GLN A 15 -32.66 -37.08 -0.25
N GLU A 16 -32.92 -35.77 -0.33
CA GLU A 16 -31.86 -34.76 -0.50
C GLU A 16 -30.87 -34.76 0.67
N VAL A 17 -31.35 -34.92 1.91
CA VAL A 17 -30.49 -34.98 3.10
C VAL A 17 -29.63 -36.25 3.09
N ILE A 18 -30.21 -37.41 2.75
CA ILE A 18 -29.48 -38.67 2.65
C ILE A 18 -28.45 -38.60 1.53
N GLU A 19 -28.81 -38.11 0.35
CA GLU A 19 -27.88 -37.95 -0.76
C GLU A 19 -26.76 -36.96 -0.47
N LYS A 20 -27.01 -35.91 0.31
CA LYS A 20 -25.94 -35.00 0.77
C LYS A 20 -25.01 -35.69 1.76
N PHE A 21 -25.56 -36.50 2.67
CA PHE A 21 -24.79 -37.26 3.65
C PHE A 21 -23.93 -38.35 2.98
N ASP A 22 -24.48 -39.09 2.02
CA ASP A 22 -23.77 -40.13 1.26
C ASP A 22 -22.64 -39.54 0.39
N ARG A 23 -22.75 -38.26 -0.01
CA ARG A 23 -21.70 -37.54 -0.74
C ARG A 23 -20.60 -36.98 0.16
N MET A 24 -20.79 -36.86 1.48
CA MET A 24 -19.77 -36.29 2.38
C MET A 24 -18.45 -37.07 2.40
N PRO A 25 -18.42 -38.41 2.44
CA PRO A 25 -17.16 -39.17 2.38
C PRO A 25 -16.36 -38.90 1.11
N ASP A 26 -17.05 -38.72 -0.03
CA ASP A 26 -16.42 -38.38 -1.31
C ASP A 26 -15.90 -36.94 -1.33
N GLU A 27 -16.58 -35.99 -0.70
CA GLU A 27 -16.06 -34.62 -0.54
C GLU A 27 -14.87 -34.56 0.45
N ILE A 28 -14.90 -35.35 1.53
CA ILE A 28 -13.81 -35.45 2.51
C ILE A 28 -12.57 -36.14 1.89
N SER A 29 -12.79 -37.14 1.03
CA SER A 29 -11.71 -37.89 0.37
C SER A 29 -11.01 -37.12 -0.76
N LYS A 30 -11.61 -36.02 -1.26
CA LYS A 30 -10.95 -35.07 -2.18
C LYS A 30 -9.81 -34.28 -1.54
N GLY A 31 -9.58 -34.45 -0.23
CA GLY A 31 -8.56 -33.74 0.53
C GLY A 31 -9.04 -32.35 0.96
N PRO A 32 -8.19 -31.58 1.68
CA PRO A 32 -8.55 -30.24 2.11
C PRO A 32 -8.91 -29.37 0.89
N LEU A 33 -9.94 -28.53 1.05
CA LEU A 33 -10.33 -27.56 0.02
C LEU A 33 -9.09 -26.75 -0.42
N PRO A 34 -8.95 -26.45 -1.73
CA PRO A 34 -7.83 -25.65 -2.19
C PRO A 34 -7.85 -24.31 -1.48
N ILE A 35 -6.76 -24.02 -0.75
CA ILE A 35 -6.59 -22.76 -0.03
C ILE A 35 -6.71 -21.61 -1.03
N ARG A 36 -7.68 -20.72 -0.78
CA ARG A 36 -7.96 -19.57 -1.62
C ARG A 36 -6.69 -18.72 -1.77
N LYS A 37 -6.31 -18.34 -2.98
CA LYS A 37 -5.21 -17.40 -3.21
C LYS A 37 -5.76 -15.99 -3.28
N ILE A 38 -5.12 -15.06 -2.58
CA ILE A 38 -5.44 -13.64 -2.62
C ILE A 38 -4.18 -12.88 -3.04
N ARG A 39 -4.29 -12.05 -4.08
CA ARG A 39 -3.19 -11.32 -4.70
C ARG A 39 -3.30 -9.84 -4.37
N CYS A 40 -2.27 -9.32 -3.73
CA CYS A 40 -2.17 -7.94 -3.28
C CYS A 40 -1.05 -7.21 -4.03
N GLY A 41 -1.37 -6.07 -4.63
CA GLY A 41 -0.37 -5.15 -5.17
C GLY A 41 0.28 -4.30 -4.08
N ILE A 42 1.61 -4.20 -4.09
CA ILE A 42 2.40 -3.42 -3.13
C ILE A 42 3.16 -2.30 -3.87
N PRO A 43 2.89 -1.02 -3.54
CA PRO A 43 3.57 0.10 -4.16
C PRO A 43 5.00 0.21 -3.64
N PRO A 44 5.91 0.85 -4.41
CA PRO A 44 7.18 1.32 -3.87
C PRO A 44 6.93 2.17 -2.62
N TRP A 45 7.86 2.09 -1.65
CA TRP A 45 7.78 2.85 -0.39
C TRP A 45 6.48 2.60 0.40
N LEU A 46 5.99 1.36 0.41
CA LEU A 46 4.99 0.98 1.41
C LEU A 46 5.64 1.12 2.80
N PRO A 47 5.00 1.84 3.74
CA PRO A 47 5.54 2.01 5.09
C PRO A 47 5.88 0.65 5.72
N PRO A 48 7.08 0.49 6.34
CA PRO A 48 7.49 -0.79 6.92
C PRO A 48 6.50 -1.37 7.93
N VAL A 49 5.83 -0.50 8.70
CA VAL A 49 4.77 -0.90 9.63
C VAL A 49 3.57 -1.54 8.92
N LEU A 50 3.14 -1.00 7.77
CA LEU A 50 2.06 -1.59 6.98
C LEU A 50 2.50 -2.90 6.36
N GLN A 51 3.73 -2.96 5.85
CA GLN A 51 4.33 -4.16 5.28
C GLN A 51 4.39 -5.29 6.32
N ALA A 52 4.83 -5.01 7.55
CA ALA A 52 4.90 -5.97 8.63
C ALA A 52 3.52 -6.47 9.06
N LYS A 53 2.57 -5.54 9.27
CA LYS A 53 1.16 -5.84 9.58
C LYS A 53 0.53 -6.74 8.50
N LEU A 54 0.76 -6.45 7.22
CA LEU A 54 0.22 -7.24 6.11
C LEU A 54 0.83 -8.64 6.03
N THR A 55 2.15 -8.76 6.20
CA THR A 55 2.84 -10.07 6.24
C THR A 55 2.30 -10.92 7.39
N GLY A 56 2.23 -10.36 8.60
CA GLY A 56 1.70 -11.06 9.78
C GLY A 56 0.23 -11.47 9.62
N PHE A 57 -0.59 -10.63 8.98
CA PHE A 57 -1.98 -10.96 8.65
C PHE A 57 -2.07 -12.17 7.69
N GLY A 58 -1.22 -12.22 6.66
CA GLY A 58 -1.16 -13.37 5.75
C GLY A 58 -0.71 -14.65 6.44
N GLU A 59 0.31 -14.58 7.29
CA GLU A 59 0.85 -15.73 8.04
C GLU A 59 -0.16 -16.30 9.03
N SER A 60 -0.94 -15.44 9.69
CA SER A 60 -1.95 -15.84 10.68
C SER A 60 -3.20 -16.48 10.08
N ASN A 61 -3.38 -16.42 8.75
CA ASN A 61 -4.59 -16.89 8.06
C ASN A 61 -4.31 -17.95 6.99
N THR A 62 -3.16 -18.62 7.05
CA THR A 62 -2.73 -19.62 6.06
C THR A 62 -3.69 -20.80 5.89
N GLU A 63 -4.47 -21.15 6.93
CA GLU A 63 -5.52 -22.16 6.86
C GLU A 63 -6.75 -21.73 6.05
N LYS A 64 -7.00 -20.41 5.94
CA LYS A 64 -8.16 -19.83 5.25
C LYS A 64 -7.81 -19.38 3.83
N PHE A 65 -6.67 -18.71 3.66
CA PHE A 65 -6.20 -18.21 2.38
C PHE A 65 -4.68 -18.06 2.36
N LYS A 66 -4.11 -18.01 1.15
CA LYS A 66 -2.73 -17.66 0.89
C LYS A 66 -2.67 -16.25 0.30
N LEU A 67 -2.16 -15.31 1.09
CA LEU A 67 -1.87 -13.95 0.61
C LEU A 67 -0.55 -13.93 -0.16
N THR A 68 -0.58 -13.38 -1.37
CA THR A 68 0.60 -13.18 -2.22
C THR A 68 0.74 -11.70 -2.51
N GLN A 69 1.96 -11.19 -2.41
CA GLN A 69 2.27 -9.78 -2.55
C GLN A 69 3.10 -9.56 -3.82
N ALA A 70 2.72 -8.59 -4.64
CA ALA A 70 3.37 -8.27 -5.90
C ALA A 70 3.84 -6.80 -5.89
N PRO A 71 5.16 -6.54 -5.88
CA PRO A 71 5.70 -5.17 -6.01
C PRO A 71 5.36 -4.59 -7.38
N LEU A 72 4.57 -3.51 -7.42
CA LEU A 72 4.03 -2.88 -8.63
C LEU A 72 3.82 -1.38 -8.39
N VAL A 73 3.87 -0.53 -9.42
CA VAL A 73 3.49 0.89 -9.29
C VAL A 73 1.97 1.05 -9.18
N SER A 74 1.48 2.18 -8.64
CA SER A 74 0.03 2.33 -8.37
C SER A 74 -0.83 2.19 -9.63
N ALA A 75 -0.33 2.67 -10.78
CA ALA A 75 -1.02 2.49 -12.07
C ALA A 75 -1.20 1.00 -12.45
N ASP A 76 -0.16 0.18 -12.31
CA ASP A 76 -0.21 -1.26 -12.61
C ASP A 76 -1.05 -2.04 -11.59
N ILE A 77 -1.08 -1.57 -10.34
CA ILE A 77 -1.96 -2.14 -9.30
C ILE A 77 -3.42 -1.86 -9.66
N ILE A 78 -3.76 -0.62 -10.00
CA ILE A 78 -5.10 -0.22 -10.44
C ILE A 78 -5.53 -1.05 -11.65
N ASP A 79 -4.68 -1.14 -12.68
CA ASP A 79 -4.95 -1.93 -13.88
C ASP A 79 -5.12 -3.43 -13.56
N GLY A 80 -4.29 -3.95 -12.66
CA GLY A 80 -4.36 -5.33 -12.18
C GLY A 80 -5.67 -5.65 -11.45
N ILE A 81 -6.19 -4.72 -10.65
CA ILE A 81 -7.49 -4.87 -9.96
C ILE A 81 -8.64 -4.82 -10.97
N LEU A 82 -8.61 -3.87 -11.91
CA LEU A 82 -9.64 -3.72 -12.93
C LEU A 82 -9.76 -4.95 -13.84
N HIS A 83 -8.63 -5.59 -14.14
CA HIS A 83 -8.55 -6.80 -14.97
C HIS A 83 -8.48 -8.10 -14.17
N GLU A 84 -8.81 -8.08 -12.87
CA GLU A 84 -8.93 -9.27 -12.00
C GLU A 84 -7.63 -10.12 -11.90
N ARG A 85 -6.48 -9.49 -12.17
CA ARG A 85 -5.14 -10.05 -11.95
C ARG A 85 -4.67 -9.85 -10.51
N LEU A 86 -5.22 -8.84 -9.83
CA LEU A 86 -5.08 -8.59 -8.40
C LEU A 86 -6.47 -8.55 -7.77
N ASP A 87 -6.56 -8.99 -6.52
CA ASP A 87 -7.81 -8.93 -5.74
C ASP A 87 -7.95 -7.55 -5.08
N PHE A 88 -6.83 -6.96 -4.64
CA PHE A 88 -6.72 -5.59 -4.12
C PHE A 88 -5.27 -5.11 -4.18
N GLY A 89 -5.01 -3.88 -3.76
CA GLY A 89 -3.65 -3.40 -3.55
C GLY A 89 -3.57 -2.07 -2.83
N PHE A 90 -2.37 -1.68 -2.44
CA PHE A 90 -2.11 -0.37 -1.88
C PHE A 90 -1.68 0.57 -3.00
N VAL A 91 -2.22 1.77 -3.00
CA VAL A 91 -2.00 2.74 -4.07
C VAL A 91 -1.95 4.13 -3.50
N ARG A 92 -1.31 5.02 -4.25
CA ARG A 92 -1.45 6.47 -4.07
C ARG A 92 -2.65 6.89 -4.94
N PRO A 93 -3.70 7.50 -4.35
CA PRO A 93 -4.94 7.73 -5.08
C PRO A 93 -4.69 8.71 -6.23
N ASN A 94 -5.01 8.29 -7.46
CA ASN A 94 -5.16 9.20 -8.59
C ASN A 94 -6.65 9.55 -8.72
N SER A 95 -6.97 10.84 -8.82
CA SER A 95 -8.32 11.40 -8.92
C SER A 95 -9.22 10.88 -10.07
N GLN A 96 -8.74 9.95 -10.90
CA GLN A 96 -9.34 9.61 -12.20
C GLN A 96 -10.05 8.25 -12.27
N ALA A 97 -9.92 7.34 -11.29
CA ALA A 97 -10.52 6.01 -11.36
C ALA A 97 -11.84 5.93 -10.57
N THR A 98 -12.96 5.76 -11.27
CA THR A 98 -14.32 5.83 -10.70
C THR A 98 -14.97 4.49 -10.38
N VAL A 99 -14.31 3.36 -10.65
CA VAL A 99 -14.84 1.98 -10.44
C VAL A 99 -14.15 1.27 -9.27
N LEU A 100 -13.29 1.99 -8.57
CA LEU A 100 -12.51 1.48 -7.45
C LEU A 100 -12.88 2.23 -6.17
N SER A 101 -12.96 1.47 -5.10
CA SER A 101 -13.13 1.98 -3.75
C SER A 101 -11.75 2.25 -3.19
N TYR A 102 -11.57 3.44 -2.63
CA TYR A 102 -10.32 3.86 -2.00
C TYR A 102 -10.56 4.14 -0.52
N THR A 103 -9.89 3.39 0.34
CA THR A 103 -9.87 3.66 1.79
C THR A 103 -8.49 4.12 2.18
N THR A 104 -8.33 5.35 2.69
CA THR A 104 -7.05 5.79 3.26
C THR A 104 -6.73 4.96 4.50
N VAL A 105 -5.60 4.26 4.45
CA VAL A 105 -5.10 3.38 5.53
C VAL A 105 -3.86 3.96 6.20
N TRP A 106 -3.20 4.95 5.59
CA TRP A 106 -2.01 5.56 6.17
C TRP A 106 -1.79 6.99 5.66
N LYS A 107 -1.20 7.83 6.51
CA LYS A 107 -0.88 9.23 6.21
C LYS A 107 0.49 9.58 6.76
N GLU A 108 1.39 9.98 5.88
CA GLU A 108 2.76 10.33 6.26
C GLU A 108 3.00 11.83 6.08
N ARG A 109 3.72 12.40 7.05
CA ARG A 109 4.35 13.71 6.87
C ARG A 109 5.63 13.50 6.07
N ILE A 110 5.99 14.46 5.24
CA ILE A 110 7.26 14.44 4.50
C ILE A 110 8.21 15.46 5.13
N GLY A 111 9.49 15.09 5.20
CA GLY A 111 10.59 15.94 5.64
C GLY A 111 11.66 16.08 4.58
N ALA A 112 12.51 17.09 4.74
CA ALA A 112 13.67 17.30 3.89
C ALA A 112 14.89 16.56 4.43
N VAL A 113 15.52 15.77 3.56
CA VAL A 113 16.83 15.16 3.79
C VAL A 113 17.90 16.17 3.38
N LEU A 114 18.69 16.61 4.36
CA LEU A 114 19.64 17.72 4.24
C LEU A 114 21.01 17.33 4.81
N SER A 115 22.04 18.14 4.51
CA SER A 115 23.35 18.05 5.17
C SER A 115 23.21 18.18 6.69
N ARG A 116 23.68 17.17 7.43
CA ARG A 116 23.74 17.26 8.90
C ARG A 116 24.67 18.39 9.34
N GLU A 117 25.80 18.58 8.68
CA GLU A 117 26.77 19.61 9.04
C GLU A 117 26.14 21.01 9.08
N GLN A 118 25.27 21.32 8.11
CA GLN A 118 24.63 22.62 7.98
C GLN A 118 23.29 22.73 8.73
N PHE A 119 22.52 21.63 8.81
CA PHE A 119 21.13 21.67 9.25
C PHE A 119 20.84 20.89 10.54
N ALA A 120 21.83 20.29 11.22
CA ALA A 120 21.61 19.45 12.41
C ALA A 120 20.84 20.14 13.55
N SER A 121 21.02 21.44 13.73
CA SER A 121 20.38 22.23 14.80
C SER A 121 19.01 22.77 14.42
N ARG A 122 18.54 22.54 13.19
CA ARG A 122 17.28 23.09 12.69
C ARG A 122 16.11 22.19 13.09
N GLU A 123 15.13 22.77 13.77
CA GLU A 123 13.88 22.07 14.12
C GLU A 123 12.89 21.99 12.94
N SER A 124 12.98 22.93 12.00
CA SER A 124 12.20 22.94 10.76
C SER A 124 12.85 23.81 9.68
N ILE A 125 12.40 23.64 8.44
CA ILE A 125 12.83 24.43 7.27
C ILE A 125 11.61 24.87 6.45
N ALA A 126 11.63 26.06 5.86
CA ALA A 126 10.57 26.52 4.95
C ALA A 126 10.80 26.02 3.51
N VAL A 127 9.73 25.88 2.72
CA VAL A 127 9.82 25.52 1.30
C VAL A 127 10.68 26.53 0.53
N ALA A 128 10.59 27.82 0.84
CA ALA A 128 11.41 28.85 0.18
C ALA A 128 12.92 28.64 0.38
N GLU A 129 13.35 28.12 1.54
CA GLU A 129 14.76 27.78 1.78
C GLU A 129 15.16 26.55 0.97
N LEU A 130 14.28 25.55 0.88
CA LEU A 130 14.52 24.35 0.06
C LEU A 130 14.63 24.68 -1.43
N LEU A 131 13.82 25.59 -1.94
CA LEU A 131 13.86 26.02 -3.35
C LEU A 131 15.14 26.78 -3.73
N ALA A 132 15.97 27.16 -2.76
CA ALA A 132 17.31 27.70 -3.01
C ALA A 132 18.33 26.60 -3.34
N LEU A 133 18.05 25.35 -2.95
CA LEU A 133 18.87 24.16 -3.17
C LEU A 133 18.40 23.38 -4.41
N ASP A 134 19.26 22.52 -4.93
CA ASP A 134 18.86 21.60 -5.99
C ASP A 134 18.10 20.40 -5.43
N TYR A 135 16.93 20.10 -5.97
CA TYR A 135 16.23 18.87 -5.66
C TYR A 135 16.87 17.69 -6.38
N ILE A 136 17.31 16.69 -5.61
CA ILE A 136 17.97 15.49 -6.11
C ILE A 136 17.23 14.24 -5.62
N GLY A 137 16.55 13.56 -6.55
CA GLY A 137 15.88 12.28 -6.30
C GLY A 137 16.60 11.14 -7.00
N ASP A 138 16.70 9.97 -6.36
CA ASP A 138 17.14 8.75 -7.04
C ASP A 138 16.12 8.41 -8.14
N ARG A 139 16.59 8.21 -9.37
CA ARG A 139 15.75 7.86 -10.52
C ARG A 139 15.02 6.51 -10.40
N ARG A 140 15.38 5.64 -9.45
CA ARG A 140 14.51 4.49 -9.08
C ARG A 140 13.14 4.94 -8.55
N ASP A 141 13.05 6.17 -8.08
CA ASP A 141 11.84 6.85 -7.60
C ASP A 141 11.26 7.82 -8.64
N SER A 142 11.81 7.87 -9.86
CA SER A 142 11.44 8.92 -10.82
C SER A 142 10.06 8.83 -11.42
N ASP A 143 9.54 7.61 -11.49
CA ASP A 143 8.24 7.31 -12.07
C ASP A 143 7.22 6.90 -10.98
N THR A 144 7.56 7.03 -9.70
CA THR A 144 6.62 6.73 -8.62
C THR A 144 5.63 7.88 -8.45
N GLU A 145 4.42 7.54 -8.03
CA GLU A 145 3.39 8.53 -7.72
C GLU A 145 3.81 9.45 -6.56
N TYR A 146 4.62 8.93 -5.62
CA TYR A 146 5.17 9.67 -4.48
C TYR A 146 5.91 10.94 -4.91
N ARG A 147 6.90 10.79 -5.80
CA ARG A 147 7.74 11.91 -6.20
C ARG A 147 6.95 12.94 -6.98
N ARG A 148 6.08 12.51 -7.89
CA ARG A 148 5.26 13.41 -8.71
C ARG A 148 4.32 14.27 -7.86
N ASP A 149 3.66 13.68 -6.87
CA ASP A 149 2.74 14.42 -5.99
C ASP A 149 3.48 15.47 -5.16
N VAL A 150 4.66 15.11 -4.64
CA VAL A 150 5.49 16.00 -3.82
C VAL A 150 6.14 17.10 -4.67
N GLU A 151 6.71 16.77 -5.83
CA GLU A 151 7.26 17.75 -6.77
C GLU A 151 6.18 18.74 -7.22
N THR A 152 4.99 18.23 -7.57
CA THR A 152 3.85 19.07 -7.95
C THR A 152 3.46 20.02 -6.83
N GLU A 153 3.51 19.56 -5.58
CA GLU A 153 3.23 20.43 -4.44
C GLU A 153 4.33 21.49 -4.26
N LEU A 154 5.61 21.11 -4.33
CA LEU A 154 6.72 22.07 -4.22
C LEU A 154 6.72 23.11 -5.35
N ASP A 155 6.40 22.71 -6.58
CA ASP A 155 6.31 23.61 -7.73
C ASP A 155 5.22 24.69 -7.55
N LYS A 156 4.20 24.46 -6.70
CA LYS A 156 3.19 25.50 -6.36
C LYS A 156 3.79 26.63 -5.54
N HIS A 157 4.90 26.40 -4.84
CA HIS A 157 5.56 27.40 -4.00
C HIS A 157 6.70 28.13 -4.72
N GLY A 158 7.11 27.67 -5.91
CA GLY A 158 8.13 28.31 -6.74
C GLY A 158 8.80 27.31 -7.68
N GLN A 159 9.77 27.77 -8.48
CA GLN A 159 10.44 26.91 -9.46
C GLN A 159 11.39 25.92 -8.77
N LEU A 160 11.06 24.63 -8.79
CA LEU A 160 11.93 23.56 -8.29
C LEU A 160 13.09 23.31 -9.27
N LYS A 161 14.32 23.63 -8.84
CA LYS A 161 15.54 23.27 -9.58
C LYS A 161 15.81 21.80 -9.39
N ARG A 162 15.87 21.03 -10.47
CA ARG A 162 16.10 19.59 -10.44
C ARG A 162 17.54 19.33 -10.86
N ALA A 163 18.32 18.68 -10.01
CA ALA A 163 19.68 18.28 -10.35
C ALA A 163 19.64 17.22 -11.47
N GLU A 164 20.55 17.34 -12.44
CA GLU A 164 20.79 16.24 -13.37
C GLU A 164 21.46 15.07 -12.64
N PHE A 165 20.86 13.89 -12.75
CA PHE A 165 21.33 12.66 -12.10
C PHE A 165 21.15 11.44 -13.01
N THR A 166 22.11 10.52 -12.95
CA THR A 166 22.07 9.22 -13.64
C THR A 166 21.66 8.12 -12.68
N LEU A 167 20.70 7.28 -13.09
CA LEU A 167 20.18 6.15 -12.29
C LEU A 167 21.32 5.30 -11.71
N GLY A 168 21.31 5.08 -10.39
CA GLY A 168 22.36 4.33 -9.69
C GLY A 168 23.56 5.14 -9.19
N ASP A 169 23.64 6.45 -9.47
CA ASP A 169 24.75 7.31 -9.03
C ASP A 169 24.58 7.83 -7.57
N GLY A 170 24.24 6.93 -6.64
CA GLY A 170 23.95 7.28 -5.25
C GLY A 170 25.06 8.10 -4.56
N ALA A 171 26.31 7.94 -5.03
CA ALA A 171 27.44 8.73 -4.59
C ALA A 171 27.29 10.23 -4.88
N ARG A 172 26.78 10.61 -6.06
CA ARG A 172 26.52 12.01 -6.41
C ARG A 172 25.36 12.60 -5.62
N VAL A 173 24.30 11.82 -5.38
CA VAL A 173 23.20 12.22 -4.48
C VAL A 173 23.76 12.52 -3.10
N LYS A 174 24.58 11.59 -2.58
CA LYS A 174 25.21 11.75 -1.28
C LYS A 174 26.09 12.98 -1.21
N GLN A 175 26.96 13.17 -2.19
CA GLN A 175 27.88 14.30 -2.23
C GLN A 175 27.14 15.65 -2.29
N GLY A 176 26.13 15.78 -3.15
CA GLY A 176 25.36 17.02 -3.28
C GLY A 176 24.60 17.39 -2.00
N ILE A 177 23.98 16.39 -1.35
CA ILE A 177 23.30 16.62 -0.07
C ILE A 177 24.31 16.92 1.04
N ALA A 178 25.41 16.17 1.15
CA ALA A 178 26.42 16.39 2.18
C ALA A 178 27.08 17.77 2.07
N ALA A 179 27.35 18.24 0.85
CA ALA A 179 27.85 19.59 0.56
C ALA A 179 26.83 20.71 0.88
N GLY A 180 25.56 20.36 1.11
CA GLY A 180 24.48 21.31 1.35
C GLY A 180 24.06 22.10 0.11
N GLU A 181 24.36 21.57 -1.08
CA GLU A 181 23.94 22.16 -2.37
C GLU A 181 22.62 21.57 -2.86
N ALA A 182 22.26 20.39 -2.34
CA ALA A 182 21.07 19.66 -2.75
C ALA A 182 20.26 19.13 -1.56
N PHE A 183 19.00 18.79 -1.83
CA PHE A 183 18.11 18.15 -0.87
C PHE A 183 17.30 17.03 -1.52
N ASN A 184 16.85 16.09 -0.70
CA ASN A 184 15.85 15.09 -1.08
C ASN A 184 14.70 15.11 -0.06
N LEU A 185 13.67 14.29 -0.28
CA LEU A 185 12.47 14.23 0.54
C LEU A 185 12.21 12.79 0.95
N ALA A 186 11.88 12.59 2.22
CA ALA A 186 11.56 11.27 2.75
C ALA A 186 10.34 11.34 3.68
N PRO A 187 9.57 10.25 3.79
CA PRO A 187 8.58 10.12 4.85
C PRO A 187 9.21 10.34 6.22
N MET A 188 8.54 11.11 7.07
CA MET A 188 8.91 11.29 8.46
C MET A 188 8.52 10.03 9.24
N PRO A 189 9.42 9.49 10.07
CA PRO A 189 9.06 8.42 10.99
C PRO A 189 7.98 8.90 11.96
N SER A 190 7.14 7.97 12.42
CA SER A 190 6.18 8.26 13.48
C SER A 190 6.93 8.58 14.79
N PRO A 191 6.32 9.31 15.74
CA PRO A 191 6.95 9.56 17.03
C PRO A 191 7.39 8.25 17.70
N GLY A 192 8.69 8.12 17.99
CA GLY A 192 9.28 6.92 18.60
C GLY A 192 9.83 5.89 17.61
N GLU A 193 9.59 6.04 16.30
CA GLU A 193 10.24 5.23 15.27
C GLU A 193 11.64 5.78 14.94
N PRO A 194 12.65 4.92 14.76
CA PRO A 194 13.97 5.37 14.35
C PRO A 194 13.92 5.95 12.93
N ASN A 195 14.68 7.01 12.71
CA ASN A 195 14.90 7.51 11.36
C ASN A 195 15.75 6.50 10.58
N THR A 196 15.31 6.13 9.38
CA THR A 196 15.95 5.12 8.54
C THR A 196 16.77 5.75 7.42
N LEU A 197 17.36 6.93 7.67
CA LEU A 197 18.31 7.52 6.73
C LEU A 197 19.49 6.59 6.52
N GLU A 198 19.86 6.42 5.26
CA GLU A 198 20.94 5.53 4.84
C GLU A 198 22.32 6.04 5.26
N TYR A 199 22.47 7.34 5.53
CA TYR A 199 23.76 7.99 5.79
C TYR A 199 23.73 8.87 7.04
N ASP A 200 24.74 8.71 7.91
CA ASP A 200 24.93 9.51 9.13
C ASP A 200 25.14 11.00 8.84
N GLU A 201 25.67 11.33 7.66
CA GLU A 201 25.92 12.70 7.18
C GLU A 201 24.62 13.46 6.88
N PHE A 202 23.47 12.79 6.90
CA PHE A 202 22.18 13.40 6.63
C PHE A 202 21.39 13.67 7.91
N VAL A 203 20.52 14.67 7.83
CA VAL A 203 19.48 14.95 8.81
C VAL A 203 18.13 15.06 8.10
N LEU A 204 17.08 14.56 8.76
CA LEU A 204 15.71 14.70 8.28
C LEU A 204 15.04 15.83 9.05
N VAL A 205 14.67 16.90 8.35
CA VAL A 205 14.13 18.13 8.95
C VAL A 205 12.67 18.32 8.49
N PRO A 206 11.72 18.55 9.42
CA PRO A 206 10.35 18.87 9.07
C PRO A 206 10.22 20.14 8.21
N ILE A 207 9.33 20.11 7.22
CA ILE A 207 9.02 21.30 6.41
C ILE A 207 7.84 22.04 7.06
N SER A 208 8.04 23.31 7.43
CA SER A 208 7.12 24.05 8.31
C SER A 208 5.85 24.53 7.62
N ASP A 209 5.95 24.91 6.35
CA ASP A 209 4.89 25.52 5.53
C ASP A 209 4.33 24.58 4.45
N LEU A 210 4.83 23.34 4.37
CA LEU A 210 4.30 22.30 3.48
C LEU A 210 3.18 21.49 4.16
N ARG A 211 1.93 21.73 3.74
CA ARG A 211 0.75 21.02 4.27
C ARG A 211 0.48 19.67 3.61
N PHE A 212 1.36 19.24 2.72
CA PHE A 212 1.28 17.94 2.04
C PHE A 212 1.27 16.78 3.02
N ARG A 213 0.46 15.76 2.71
CA ARG A 213 0.47 14.46 3.38
C ARG A 213 0.48 13.39 2.31
N LEU A 214 1.44 12.49 2.41
CA LEU A 214 1.46 11.32 1.54
C LEU A 214 0.42 10.33 2.03
N LEU A 215 -0.52 9.96 1.17
CA LEU A 215 -1.62 9.06 1.51
C LEU A 215 -1.36 7.67 0.95
N THR A 216 -1.46 6.63 1.78
CA THR A 216 -1.58 5.25 1.30
C THR A 216 -3.04 4.87 1.35
N CYS A 217 -3.60 4.45 0.21
CA CYS A 217 -4.97 3.96 0.14
C CYS A 217 -4.98 2.46 -0.17
N LEU A 218 -5.89 1.73 0.46
CA LEU A 218 -6.29 0.41 0.02
C LEU A 218 -7.29 0.58 -1.12
N ALA A 219 -7.00 -0.03 -2.28
CA ALA A 219 -7.85 -0.02 -3.45
C ALA A 219 -8.36 -1.42 -3.78
N TYR A 220 -9.64 -1.51 -4.11
CA TYR A 220 -10.37 -2.72 -4.52
C TYR A 220 -11.58 -2.31 -5.36
N ARG A 221 -12.23 -3.25 -6.05
CA ARG A 221 -13.41 -2.92 -6.89
C ARG A 221 -14.63 -2.59 -6.03
N ASP A 222 -15.41 -1.58 -6.44
CA ASP A 222 -16.59 -1.12 -5.69
C ASP A 222 -17.66 -2.19 -5.47
N ASP A 223 -17.75 -3.15 -6.40
CA ASP A 223 -18.72 -4.24 -6.38
C ASP A 223 -18.22 -5.49 -5.65
N THR A 224 -17.08 -5.41 -4.93
CA THR A 224 -16.48 -6.56 -4.22
C THR A 224 -17.45 -7.19 -3.23
N ALA A 225 -18.16 -6.40 -2.42
CA ALA A 225 -19.14 -6.92 -1.46
C ALA A 225 -20.29 -7.73 -2.11
N GLY A 226 -20.65 -7.40 -3.36
CA GLY A 226 -21.69 -8.10 -4.12
C GLY A 226 -21.16 -9.37 -4.81
N ARG A 227 -19.90 -9.34 -5.28
CA ARG A 227 -19.30 -10.46 -6.03
C ARG A 227 -18.64 -11.50 -5.13
N ASP A 228 -18.04 -11.06 -4.03
CA ASP A 228 -17.21 -11.92 -3.19
C ASP A 228 -17.19 -11.44 -1.73
N ARG A 229 -18.15 -11.95 -0.94
CA ARG A 229 -18.22 -11.62 0.49
C ARG A 229 -16.98 -12.06 1.27
N GLY A 230 -16.36 -13.18 0.89
CA GLY A 230 -15.16 -13.67 1.58
C GLY A 230 -13.96 -12.74 1.39
N LEU A 231 -13.82 -12.14 0.19
CA LEU A 231 -12.83 -11.10 -0.05
C LEU A 231 -13.17 -9.83 0.73
N GLN A 232 -14.45 -9.43 0.76
CA GLN A 232 -14.88 -8.26 1.52
C GLN A 232 -14.55 -8.39 3.01
N ASP A 233 -14.81 -9.53 3.63
CA ASP A 233 -14.47 -9.77 5.05
C ASP A 233 -12.95 -9.65 5.31
N VAL A 234 -12.13 -10.11 4.35
CA VAL A 234 -10.67 -9.94 4.39
C VAL A 234 -10.30 -8.46 4.30
N LEU A 235 -10.88 -7.71 3.36
CA LEU A 235 -10.63 -6.29 3.19
C LEU A 235 -11.03 -5.48 4.42
N ASP A 236 -12.19 -5.77 5.01
CA ASP A 236 -12.66 -5.09 6.22
C ASP A 236 -11.71 -5.34 7.40
N THR A 237 -11.21 -6.57 7.54
CA THR A 237 -10.20 -6.91 8.55
C THR A 237 -8.90 -6.14 8.33
N ILE A 238 -8.43 -6.06 7.08
CA ILE A 238 -7.24 -5.30 6.70
C ILE A 238 -7.44 -3.81 6.99
N ILE A 239 -8.60 -3.24 6.68
CA ILE A 239 -8.91 -1.83 6.97
C ILE A 239 -8.87 -1.57 8.47
N LEU A 240 -9.42 -2.48 9.29
CA LEU A 240 -9.37 -2.36 10.75
C LEU A 240 -7.93 -2.41 11.28
N LEU A 241 -7.11 -3.34 10.77
CA LEU A 241 -5.70 -3.50 11.13
C LEU A 241 -4.88 -2.22 10.95
N PHE A 242 -5.25 -1.36 9.99
CA PHE A 242 -4.52 -0.14 9.66
C PHE A 242 -5.14 1.15 10.19
N ARG A 243 -6.29 1.09 10.88
CA ARG A 243 -6.86 2.26 11.56
C ARG A 243 -6.21 2.55 12.93
N GLU A 244 -5.51 1.57 13.49
CA GLU A 244 -4.70 1.67 14.72
C GLU A 244 -3.26 2.10 14.44
#